data_AF-A0A522C512-F1
#
_entry.id   AF-A0A522C512-F1
#
_cell.length_a   1.000
_cell.length_b   1.000
_cell.length_c   1.000
_cell.angle_alpha   90.00
_cell.angle_beta   90.00
_cell.angle_gamma   90.00
#
_symmetry.space_group_name_H-M   'P 1'
#
loop_
_entity.id
_entity.type
_entity.pdbx_description
1 polymer ?
#
loop_
_entity_poly.entity_id
_entity_poly.type
_entity_poly.pdbx_seq_one_letter_code
_entity_poly.pdbx_strand_id
1 'polypeptide(L)'
;MDTDALGPEAGPLMRAKLHIRGGKRRLRQGKISAGILTLYDALGAAMEWHIASPERRSRLQVLKGENLNDEKIIFKVLVRSGVLDNSFDYQEFDRLVERAADEDMTGYDYRELLKGIESVMTRLGVMPFDEGELPPEDPSTF
;
A
#
# COMPACT_ATOMS: atom_id res chain seq x y z
N MET A 1 -7.36 -17.02 -3.97
CA MET A 1 -7.79 -16.21 -5.12
C MET A 1 -6.54 -15.79 -5.85
N ASP A 2 -6.48 -15.98 -7.17
CA ASP A 2 -5.35 -15.53 -7.98
C ASP A 2 -5.62 -14.09 -8.44
N THR A 3 -4.93 -13.11 -7.86
CA THR A 3 -5.09 -11.69 -8.23
C THR A 3 -4.49 -11.37 -9.59
N ASP A 4 -3.53 -12.15 -10.08
CA ASP A 4 -2.86 -11.88 -11.36
C ASP A 4 -3.80 -12.17 -12.53
N ALA A 5 -4.76 -13.09 -12.33
CA ALA A 5 -5.83 -13.38 -13.29
C ALA A 5 -6.87 -12.25 -13.44
N LEU A 6 -6.89 -11.25 -12.56
CA LEU A 6 -7.88 -10.15 -12.58
C LEU A 6 -7.48 -9.01 -13.54
N GLY A 7 -6.28 -9.06 -14.12
CA GLY A 7 -5.78 -8.05 -15.03
C GLY A 7 -5.16 -6.83 -14.33
N PRO A 8 -4.67 -5.86 -15.11
CA PRO A 8 -3.72 -4.85 -14.65
C PRO A 8 -4.30 -3.82 -13.67
N GLU A 9 -5.62 -3.62 -13.65
CA GLU A 9 -6.27 -2.72 -12.69
C GLU A 9 -6.89 -3.48 -11.51
N ALA A 10 -7.75 -4.47 -11.79
CA ALA A 10 -8.49 -5.15 -10.73
C ALA A 10 -7.58 -6.03 -9.84
N GLY A 11 -6.49 -6.56 -10.38
CA GLY A 11 -5.50 -7.34 -9.63
C GLY A 11 -4.83 -6.53 -8.51
N PRO A 12 -4.10 -5.45 -8.85
CA PRO A 12 -3.47 -4.59 -7.86
C PRO A 12 -4.46 -3.97 -6.87
N LEU A 13 -5.67 -3.58 -7.32
CA LEU A 13 -6.72 -3.07 -6.41
C LEU A 13 -7.15 -4.12 -5.37
N MET A 14 -7.43 -5.35 -5.83
CA MET A 14 -7.81 -6.44 -4.92
C MET A 14 -6.68 -6.75 -3.94
N ARG A 15 -5.43 -6.78 -4.41
CA ARG A 15 -4.23 -6.99 -3.57
C ARG A 15 -4.09 -5.89 -2.51
N ALA A 16 -4.23 -4.63 -2.90
CA ALA A 16 -4.19 -3.49 -2.00
C ALA A 16 -5.24 -3.61 -0.88
N LYS A 17 -6.49 -3.96 -1.24
CA LYS A 17 -7.59 -4.16 -0.27
C LYS A 17 -7.37 -5.35 0.66
N LEU A 18 -6.87 -6.48 0.14
CA LEU A 18 -6.55 -7.65 0.94
C LEU A 18 -5.41 -7.39 1.92
N HIS A 19 -4.34 -6.73 1.45
CA HIS A 19 -3.16 -6.45 2.26
C HIS A 19 -3.42 -5.36 3.31
N ILE A 20 -4.20 -4.32 3.04
CA ILE A 20 -4.55 -3.33 4.09
C ILE A 20 -5.37 -3.99 5.21
N ARG A 21 -6.34 -4.83 4.87
CA ARG A 21 -7.14 -5.59 5.87
C ARG A 21 -6.25 -6.53 6.67
N GLY A 22 -5.42 -7.33 5.99
CA GLY A 22 -4.51 -8.30 6.61
C GLY A 22 -3.43 -7.64 7.48
N GLY A 23 -2.84 -6.54 7.01
CA GLY A 23 -1.85 -5.75 7.75
C GLY A 23 -2.44 -5.19 9.03
N LYS A 24 -3.63 -4.55 8.96
CA LYS A 24 -4.36 -4.07 10.14
C LYS A 24 -4.66 -5.19 11.13
N ARG A 25 -5.05 -6.38 10.66
CA ARG A 25 -5.28 -7.54 11.53
C ARG A 25 -4.01 -7.97 12.25
N ARG A 26 -2.89 -8.13 11.54
CA ARG A 26 -1.60 -8.54 12.11
C ARG A 26 -1.12 -7.57 13.18
N LEU A 27 -1.24 -6.27 12.92
CA LEU A 27 -0.93 -5.22 13.91
C LEU A 27 -1.79 -5.36 15.19
N ARG A 28 -3.10 -5.61 15.06
CA ARG A 28 -4.00 -5.84 16.22
C ARG A 28 -3.64 -7.11 17.01
N GLN A 29 -3.06 -8.11 16.35
CA GLN A 29 -2.61 -9.35 16.98
C GLN A 29 -1.20 -9.24 17.62
N GLY A 30 -0.57 -8.07 17.58
CA GLY A 30 0.79 -7.87 18.07
C GLY A 30 1.88 -8.40 17.13
N LYS A 31 1.52 -8.88 15.94
CA LYS A 31 2.48 -9.33 14.90
C LYS A 31 3.01 -8.12 14.13
N ILE A 32 3.76 -7.25 14.82
CA ILE A 32 4.05 -5.91 14.33
C ILE A 32 4.88 -5.91 13.05
N SER A 33 6.00 -6.64 13.02
CA SER A 33 6.86 -6.74 11.83
C SER A 33 6.08 -7.22 10.60
N ALA A 34 5.34 -8.33 10.73
CA ALA A 34 4.52 -8.87 9.64
C ALA A 34 3.40 -7.91 9.21
N GLY A 35 2.82 -7.16 10.16
CA GLY A 35 1.85 -6.11 9.88
C GLY A 35 2.45 -4.99 9.03
N ILE A 36 3.62 -4.47 9.40
CA ILE A 36 4.34 -3.42 8.67
C ILE A 36 4.68 -3.87 7.24
N LEU A 37 5.23 -5.08 7.08
CA LEU A 37 5.55 -5.64 5.76
C LEU A 37 4.29 -5.78 4.88
N THR A 38 3.20 -6.30 5.46
CA THR A 38 1.93 -6.42 4.71
C THR A 38 1.39 -5.05 4.29
N LEU A 39 1.54 -4.02 5.14
CA LEU A 39 1.11 -2.67 4.81
C LEU A 39 1.97 -2.02 3.71
N TYR A 40 3.25 -2.36 3.64
CA TYR A 40 4.12 -1.95 2.54
C TYR A 40 3.63 -2.53 1.21
N ASP A 41 3.35 -3.84 1.17
CA ASP A 41 2.78 -4.49 -0.02
C ASP A 41 1.40 -3.90 -0.39
N ALA A 42 0.61 -3.49 0.60
CA ALA A 42 -0.68 -2.83 0.36
C ALA A 42 -0.51 -1.49 -0.37
N LEU A 43 0.46 -0.70 0.09
CA LEU A 43 0.75 0.62 -0.47
C LEU A 43 1.35 0.52 -1.88
N GLY A 44 2.29 -0.40 -2.10
CA GLY A 44 2.83 -0.71 -3.42
C GLY A 44 1.73 -1.07 -4.42
N ALA A 45 0.87 -2.03 -4.07
CA ALA A 45 -0.25 -2.46 -4.90
C ALA A 45 -1.27 -1.32 -5.17
N ALA A 46 -1.49 -0.42 -4.21
CA ALA A 46 -2.37 0.73 -4.40
C ALA A 46 -1.79 1.75 -5.39
N MET A 47 -0.48 2.00 -5.32
CA MET A 47 0.22 2.86 -6.27
C MET A 47 0.23 2.26 -7.67
N GLU A 48 0.52 0.96 -7.80
CA GLU A 48 0.43 0.20 -9.04
C GLU A 48 -0.97 0.29 -9.66
N TRP A 49 -2.01 0.05 -8.87
CA TRP A 49 -3.40 0.19 -9.33
C TRP A 49 -3.69 1.60 -9.85
N HIS A 50 -3.18 2.63 -9.17
CA HIS A 50 -3.43 4.00 -9.58
C HIS A 50 -2.82 4.27 -10.97
N ILE A 51 -1.56 3.85 -11.19
CA ILE A 51 -0.86 4.07 -12.45
C ILE A 51 -1.25 3.09 -13.57
N ALA A 52 -1.94 1.99 -13.25
CA ALA A 52 -2.38 1.01 -14.22
C ALA A 52 -3.49 1.53 -15.15
N SER A 53 -4.33 2.47 -14.68
CA SER A 53 -5.38 3.07 -15.51
C SER A 53 -4.79 4.08 -16.49
N PRO A 54 -5.07 3.95 -17.81
CA PRO A 54 -4.66 4.95 -18.79
C PRO A 54 -5.18 6.35 -18.46
N GLU A 55 -6.42 6.45 -17.98
CA GLU A 55 -7.03 7.73 -17.60
C GLU A 55 -6.30 8.40 -16.44
N ARG A 56 -6.09 7.69 -15.33
CA ARG A 56 -5.36 8.22 -14.17
C ARG A 56 -3.91 8.52 -14.52
N ARG A 57 -3.25 7.59 -15.24
CA ARG A 57 -1.86 7.73 -15.68
C ARG A 57 -1.63 8.92 -16.58
N SER A 58 -2.57 9.25 -17.47
CA SER A 58 -2.46 10.40 -18.37
C SER A 58 -2.39 11.75 -17.66
N ARG A 59 -2.87 11.82 -16.40
CA ARG A 59 -2.86 13.02 -15.56
C ARG A 59 -1.56 13.16 -14.74
N LEU A 60 -0.69 12.15 -14.77
CA LEU A 60 0.55 12.16 -14.01
C LEU A 60 1.63 12.98 -14.71
N GLN A 61 2.30 13.82 -13.94
CA GLN A 61 3.45 14.60 -14.38
C GLN A 61 4.71 13.73 -14.33
N VAL A 62 4.87 12.80 -15.27
CA VAL A 62 6.05 11.91 -15.36
C VAL A 62 7.18 12.63 -16.10
N LEU A 63 8.37 12.69 -15.49
CA LEU A 63 9.56 13.30 -16.09
C LEU A 63 10.31 12.29 -16.98
N LYS A 64 11.08 12.82 -17.93
CA LYS A 64 11.90 11.99 -18.83
C LYS A 64 12.90 11.16 -18.03
N GLY A 65 12.88 9.84 -18.24
CA GLY A 65 13.80 8.90 -17.61
C GLY A 65 13.30 8.31 -16.28
N GLU A 66 12.13 8.72 -15.78
CA GLU A 66 11.53 8.11 -14.60
C GLU A 66 10.98 6.71 -14.91
N ASN A 67 11.32 5.75 -14.05
CA ASN A 67 10.88 4.36 -14.15
C ASN A 67 9.66 4.14 -13.26
N LEU A 68 8.48 3.93 -13.87
CA LEU A 68 7.25 3.65 -13.13
C LEU A 68 7.13 2.18 -12.66
N ASN A 69 8.22 1.41 -12.69
CA ASN A 69 8.33 0.13 -11.98
C ASN A 69 9.07 0.28 -10.63
N ASP A 70 9.54 1.48 -10.29
CA ASP A 70 10.17 1.78 -9.01
C ASP A 70 9.15 2.49 -8.10
N GLU A 71 8.74 1.84 -7.02
CA GLU A 71 7.73 2.35 -6.09
C GLU A 71 8.08 3.73 -5.50
N LYS A 72 9.37 3.99 -5.23
CA LYS A 72 9.83 5.29 -4.74
C LYS A 72 9.63 6.38 -5.79
N ILE A 73 9.82 6.03 -7.07
CA ILE A 73 9.56 6.93 -8.19
C ILE A 73 8.06 7.13 -8.38
N ILE A 74 7.26 6.08 -8.30
CA ILE A 74 5.79 6.19 -8.39
C ILE A 74 5.26 7.13 -7.30
N PHE A 75 5.68 6.97 -6.04
CA PHE A 75 5.26 7.85 -4.95
C PHE A 75 5.61 9.32 -5.23
N LYS A 76 6.85 9.61 -5.66
CA LYS A 76 7.29 10.95 -6.04
C LYS A 76 6.47 11.55 -7.18
N VAL A 77 6.16 10.75 -8.19
CA VAL A 77 5.30 11.15 -9.32
C VAL A 77 3.90 11.49 -8.82
N LEU A 78 3.31 10.67 -7.95
CA LEU A 78 1.96 10.88 -7.41
C LEU A 78 1.88 12.16 -6.56
N VAL A 79 2.89 12.42 -5.71
CA VAL A 79 3.01 13.68 -4.96
C VAL A 79 3.15 14.87 -5.89
N ARG A 80 4.08 14.81 -6.85
CA ARG A 80 4.30 15.90 -7.81
C ARG A 80 3.07 16.20 -8.66
N SER A 81 2.29 15.17 -8.99
CA SER A 81 1.05 15.29 -9.76
C SER A 81 -0.14 15.76 -8.93
N GLY A 82 0.04 16.01 -7.63
CA GLY A 82 -1.02 16.45 -6.73
C GLY A 82 -2.04 15.38 -6.36
N VAL A 83 -1.77 14.10 -6.69
CA VAL A 83 -2.61 12.97 -6.27
C VAL A 83 -2.42 12.72 -4.77
N LEU A 84 -1.17 12.81 -4.30
CA LEU A 84 -0.81 12.75 -2.90
C LEU A 84 -0.35 14.12 -2.41
N ASP A 85 -0.55 14.39 -1.12
CA ASP A 85 -0.31 15.71 -0.50
C ASP A 85 1.03 15.81 0.23
N ASN A 86 1.92 14.82 0.06
CA ASN A 86 3.22 14.73 0.75
C ASN A 86 3.12 14.72 2.29
N SER A 87 1.95 14.41 2.87
CA SER A 87 1.78 14.30 4.32
C SER A 87 2.36 13.00 4.91
N PHE A 88 2.65 12.02 4.04
CA PHE A 88 3.23 10.73 4.40
C PHE A 88 4.70 10.67 3.97
N ASP A 89 5.60 10.40 4.92
CA ASP A 89 7.02 10.21 4.65
C ASP A 89 7.29 8.79 4.17
N TYR A 90 7.21 8.58 2.86
CA TYR A 90 7.49 7.28 2.25
C TYR A 90 8.92 6.81 2.50
N GLN A 91 9.89 7.72 2.56
CA GLN A 91 11.29 7.34 2.74
C GLN A 91 11.54 6.83 4.15
N GLU A 92 10.93 7.45 5.16
CA GLU A 92 11.00 6.94 6.53
C GLU A 92 10.24 5.61 6.67
N PHE A 93 9.10 5.47 6.01
CA PHE A 93 8.37 4.20 6.00
C PHE A 93 9.18 3.06 5.35
N ASP A 94 9.84 3.32 4.23
CA ASP A 94 10.71 2.36 3.53
C ASP A 94 11.86 1.86 4.44
N ARG A 95 12.51 2.76 5.19
CA ARG A 95 13.52 2.36 6.19
C ARG A 95 12.92 1.55 7.34
N LEU A 96 11.72 1.90 7.79
CA LEU A 96 11.03 1.14 8.83
C LEU A 96 10.70 -0.27 8.36
N VAL A 97 10.37 -0.44 7.07
CA VAL A 97 10.10 -1.73 6.44
C VAL A 97 11.35 -2.58 6.35
N GLU A 98 12.49 -2.01 5.95
CA GLU A 98 13.80 -2.68 6.01
C GLU A 98 14.08 -3.18 7.43
N ARG A 99 13.88 -2.33 8.44
CA ARG A 99 14.04 -2.73 9.85
C ARG A 99 13.06 -3.81 10.28
N ALA A 100 11.79 -3.73 9.87
CA ALA A 100 10.79 -4.74 10.19
C ALA A 100 11.06 -6.10 9.52
N ALA A 101 11.85 -6.14 8.44
CA ALA A 101 12.30 -7.38 7.81
C ALA A 101 13.41 -8.07 8.62
N ASP A 102 14.29 -7.29 9.25
CA ASP A 102 15.48 -7.80 9.96
C ASP A 102 15.28 -7.94 11.48
N GLU A 103 14.39 -7.15 12.07
CA GLU A 103 14.20 -7.01 13.52
C GLU A 103 12.78 -7.41 13.97
N ASP A 104 12.69 -7.93 15.20
CA ASP A 104 11.41 -8.04 15.90
C ASP A 104 10.96 -6.66 16.38
N MET A 105 9.84 -6.18 15.84
CA MET A 105 9.26 -4.87 16.13
C MET A 105 8.25 -4.92 17.29
N THR A 106 8.29 -5.94 18.14
CA THR A 106 7.44 -6.06 19.33
C THR A 106 7.49 -4.78 20.17
N GLY A 107 6.32 -4.18 20.42
CA GLY A 107 6.18 -2.94 21.19
C GLY A 107 6.29 -1.64 20.41
N TYR A 108 6.59 -1.67 19.11
CA TYR A 108 6.56 -0.48 18.26
C TYR A 108 5.13 0.10 18.16
N ASP A 109 5.01 1.41 18.36
CA ASP A 109 3.74 2.13 18.24
C ASP A 109 3.45 2.49 16.78
N TYR A 110 2.61 1.66 16.13
CA TYR A 110 2.25 1.79 14.72
C TYR A 110 1.10 2.76 14.43
N ARG A 111 0.51 3.43 15.44
CA ARG A 111 -0.77 4.14 15.26
C ARG A 111 -0.68 5.29 14.26
N GLU A 112 0.34 6.13 14.38
CA GLU A 112 0.53 7.25 13.43
C GLU A 112 0.94 6.76 12.04
N LEU A 113 1.76 5.70 11.97
CA LEU A 113 2.09 5.06 10.69
C LEU A 113 0.83 4.57 9.98
N LEU A 114 -0.01 3.80 10.67
CA LEU A 114 -1.23 3.23 10.11
C LEU A 114 -2.17 4.33 9.62
N LYS A 115 -2.34 5.40 10.40
CA LYS A 115 -3.14 6.57 10.01
C LYS A 115 -2.60 7.24 8.75
N GLY A 116 -1.28 7.38 8.64
CA GLY A 116 -0.62 7.90 7.44
C GLY A 116 -0.89 7.05 6.20
N ILE A 117 -0.77 5.72 6.35
CA ILE A 117 -1.06 4.76 5.26
C ILE A 117 -2.53 4.83 4.86
N GLU A 118 -3.47 4.81 5.81
CA GLU A 118 -4.91 4.90 5.51
C GLU A 118 -5.28 6.21 4.80
N SER A 119 -4.62 7.33 5.14
CA SER A 119 -4.77 8.60 4.43
C SER A 119 -4.33 8.48 2.97
N VAL A 120 -3.16 7.87 2.70
CA VAL A 120 -2.67 7.64 1.34
C VAL A 120 -3.60 6.71 0.57
N MET A 121 -4.03 5.60 1.17
CA MET A 121 -4.96 4.64 0.55
C MET A 121 -6.31 5.28 0.19
N THR A 122 -6.79 6.20 1.02
CA THR A 122 -8.01 6.97 0.76
C THR A 122 -7.81 7.92 -0.42
N ARG A 123 -6.69 8.66 -0.45
CA ARG A 123 -6.36 9.58 -1.56
C ARG A 123 -6.19 8.87 -2.89
N LEU A 124 -5.62 7.66 -2.88
CA LEU A 124 -5.50 6.85 -4.10
C LEU A 124 -6.85 6.34 -4.60
N GLY A 125 -7.87 6.27 -3.73
CA GLY A 125 -9.20 5.75 -4.02
C GLY A 125 -9.38 4.27 -3.68
N VAL A 126 -8.46 3.66 -2.92
CA VAL A 126 -8.57 2.27 -2.46
C VAL A 126 -9.53 2.17 -1.27
N MET A 127 -9.50 3.17 -0.38
CA MET A 127 -10.36 3.26 0.81
C MET A 127 -11.37 4.42 0.69
N PRO A 128 -12.55 4.31 1.32
CA PRO A 128 -13.08 3.12 2.01
C PRO A 128 -13.52 2.01 1.04
N PHE A 129 -13.66 0.78 1.53
CA PHE A 129 -14.23 -0.35 0.79
C PHE A 129 -15.01 -1.26 1.73
N ASP A 130 -15.90 -2.10 1.18
CA ASP A 130 -16.62 -3.11 1.96
C ASP A 130 -15.74 -4.34 2.19
N GLU A 131 -15.41 -4.63 3.45
CA GLU A 131 -14.61 -5.81 3.82
C GLU A 131 -15.36 -7.12 3.57
N GLY A 132 -16.70 -7.11 3.49
CA GLY A 132 -17.54 -8.26 3.18
C GLY A 132 -17.48 -8.72 1.71
N GLU A 133 -17.07 -7.83 0.80
CA GLU A 133 -16.85 -8.15 -0.62
C GLU A 133 -15.50 -8.86 -0.86
N LEU A 134 -14.61 -8.83 0.13
CA LEU A 134 -13.32 -9.48 0.02
C LEU A 134 -13.44 -10.97 0.38
N PRO A 135 -12.61 -11.84 -0.24
CA PRO A 135 -12.49 -13.23 0.18
C PRO A 135 -12.32 -13.36 1.71
N PRO A 136 -12.92 -14.39 2.32
CA PRO A 136 -12.77 -14.60 3.76
C PRO A 136 -11.31 -14.76 4.13
N GLU A 137 -10.96 -14.26 5.30
CA GLU A 137 -9.63 -14.43 5.84
C GLU A 137 -9.44 -15.87 6.31
N ASP A 138 -8.39 -16.54 5.83
CA ASP A 138 -8.01 -17.85 6.35
C ASP A 138 -7.41 -17.66 7.75
N PRO A 139 -7.98 -18.25 8.82
CA PRO A 139 -7.44 -18.13 10.17
C PRO A 139 -6.00 -18.66 10.30
N SER A 140 -5.56 -19.51 9.38
CA SER A 140 -4.23 -20.12 9.36
C SER A 140 -3.16 -19.27 8.69
N THR A 141 -3.49 -18.14 8.04
CA THR A 141 -2.48 -17.25 7.47
C THR A 141 -1.83 -16.42 8.59
N PHE A 142 -0.56 -16.75 8.88
CA PHE A 142 0.25 -16.12 9.92
C PHE A 142 0.61 -14.67 9.58
#